data_AF-A0A8T7HFY1-F1
#
_entry.id   AF-A0A8T7HFY1-F1
#
_cell.length_a   1.000
_cell.length_b   1.000
_cell.length_c   1.000
_cell.angle_alpha   90.00
_cell.angle_beta   90.00
_cell.angle_gamma   90.00
#
_symmetry.space_group_name_H-M   'P 1'
#
loop_
_entity.id
_entity.type
_entity.pdbx_description
1 polymer ?
#
loop_
_entity_poly.entity_id
_entity_poly.type
_entity_poly.pdbx_seq_one_letter_code
_entity_poly.pdbx_strand_id
1 'polypeptide(L)'
;MRKYLTLLAILLLLSTSISAASLDAELSTIEADFEGQEIPKPFDKLFGDEQININIKDTELVIGLVTESGKVTQVTTTAVTKPSLNIYVSEAFIKKMASSSNSMLFLKEGIETKEVTYEAVGFFKKLKFGVSSFFVNLLASFGSEESTVKTEGVESQPKEDLKEEPKVEEKKTEVVKDIQEVNIEENIVEMTKAGFSPKTLKIGVGESVVFKNVRGKVGAMVIGTRSCAKMKSEKFYNGDTYEYAFFEPQTCVVVDGFMTTETMRIDVE
;
A
#
# COMPACT_ATOMS: atom_id res chain seq x y z
N MET A 1 7.29 -9.48 13.70
CA MET A 1 8.67 -8.98 13.84
C MET A 1 9.73 -9.86 13.18
N ARG A 2 9.93 -11.15 13.54
CA ARG A 2 10.99 -11.99 12.90
C ARG A 2 10.88 -12.14 11.37
N LYS A 3 9.67 -12.15 10.79
CA LYS A 3 9.46 -12.26 9.32
C LYS A 3 9.77 -10.96 8.53
N TYR A 4 9.66 -9.78 9.15
CA TYR A 4 10.03 -8.50 8.53
C TYR A 4 11.53 -8.21 8.68
N LEU A 5 12.14 -8.72 9.76
CA LEU A 5 13.58 -8.65 10.00
C LEU A 5 14.40 -9.41 8.93
N THR A 6 13.85 -10.49 8.37
CA THR A 6 14.48 -11.25 7.28
C THR A 6 14.48 -10.47 5.96
N LEU A 7 13.37 -9.82 5.60
CA LEU A 7 13.29 -9.01 4.37
C LEU A 7 14.21 -7.78 4.42
N LEU A 8 14.46 -7.26 5.63
CA LEU A 8 15.49 -6.25 5.93
C LEU A 8 16.91 -6.79 5.75
N ALA A 9 17.17 -8.01 6.26
CA ALA A 9 18.49 -8.65 6.20
C ALA A 9 18.93 -8.94 4.75
N ILE A 10 18.00 -9.37 3.91
CA ILE A 10 18.20 -9.55 2.46
C ILE A 10 18.78 -8.30 1.82
N LEU A 11 18.22 -7.17 2.20
CA LEU A 11 18.52 -5.93 1.54
C LEU A 11 19.82 -5.33 2.11
N LEU A 12 20.10 -5.54 3.40
CA LEU A 12 21.37 -5.19 4.06
C LEU A 12 22.56 -5.95 3.46
N LEU A 13 22.37 -7.21 3.08
CA LEU A 13 23.39 -8.02 2.39
C LEU A 13 23.73 -7.50 0.98
N LEU A 14 22.84 -6.74 0.34
CA LEU A 14 23.07 -6.15 -0.99
C LEU A 14 23.86 -4.81 -0.94
N SER A 15 24.23 -4.34 0.26
CA SER A 15 24.88 -3.02 0.44
C SER A 15 26.41 -3.06 0.53
N THR A 16 27.00 -4.24 0.74
CA THR A 16 28.46 -4.43 0.67
C THR A 16 28.93 -4.27 -0.78
N SER A 17 30.12 -3.74 -1.01
CA SER A 17 30.66 -3.55 -2.36
C SER A 17 30.98 -4.91 -3.00
N ILE A 18 30.01 -5.48 -3.69
CA ILE A 18 30.08 -6.83 -4.23
C ILE A 18 30.93 -6.83 -5.50
N SER A 19 32.08 -7.52 -5.48
CA SER A 19 32.76 -7.91 -6.72
C SER A 19 31.90 -8.94 -7.44
N ALA A 20 31.90 -9.02 -8.77
CA ALA A 20 31.04 -9.96 -9.51
C ALA A 20 31.10 -11.43 -8.99
N ALA A 21 32.26 -11.86 -8.45
CA ALA A 21 32.42 -13.19 -7.85
C ALA A 21 31.80 -13.36 -6.44
N SER A 22 31.58 -12.29 -5.68
CA SER A 22 30.88 -12.35 -4.39
C SER A 22 29.36 -12.27 -4.53
N LEU A 23 28.87 -11.79 -5.68
CA LEU A 23 27.43 -11.64 -5.94
C LEU A 23 26.76 -13.00 -6.09
N ASP A 24 27.38 -13.94 -6.81
CA ASP A 24 26.85 -15.31 -6.95
C ASP A 24 26.79 -16.04 -5.60
N ALA A 25 27.80 -15.86 -4.74
CA ALA A 25 27.83 -16.48 -3.41
C ALA A 25 26.77 -15.87 -2.47
N GLU A 26 26.63 -14.55 -2.46
CA GLU A 26 25.59 -13.86 -1.69
C GLU A 26 24.18 -14.18 -2.23
N LEU A 27 24.01 -14.29 -3.55
CA LEU A 27 22.74 -14.67 -4.18
C LEU A 27 22.33 -16.10 -3.85
N SER A 28 23.25 -17.06 -3.81
CA SER A 28 22.93 -18.44 -3.37
C SER A 28 22.43 -18.51 -1.92
N THR A 29 22.89 -17.57 -1.09
CA THR A 29 22.42 -17.45 0.31
C THR A 29 21.02 -16.82 0.35
N ILE A 30 20.79 -15.80 -0.47
CA ILE A 30 19.50 -15.14 -0.64
C ILE A 30 18.43 -16.13 -1.15
N GLU A 31 18.75 -16.97 -2.14
CA GLU A 31 17.83 -17.99 -2.67
C GLU A 31 17.30 -18.91 -1.56
N ALA A 32 18.20 -19.46 -0.74
CA ALA A 32 17.84 -20.37 0.34
C ALA A 32 16.99 -19.70 1.44
N ASP A 33 17.23 -18.41 1.72
CA ASP A 33 16.49 -17.68 2.75
C ASP A 33 15.07 -17.29 2.31
N PHE A 34 14.85 -17.10 1.01
CA PHE A 34 13.57 -16.69 0.46
C PHE A 34 12.67 -17.85 0.06
N GLU A 35 13.25 -18.95 -0.42
CA GLU A 35 12.45 -20.10 -0.80
C GLU A 35 11.65 -20.63 0.39
N GLY A 36 10.36 -20.75 0.15
CA GLY A 36 9.40 -21.17 1.14
C GLY A 36 8.87 -20.08 2.07
N GLN A 37 9.26 -18.82 1.89
CA GLN A 37 8.62 -17.72 2.63
C GLN A 37 7.17 -17.52 2.20
N GLU A 38 6.29 -17.32 3.19
CA GLU A 38 4.88 -16.98 2.96
C GLU A 38 4.75 -15.49 2.70
N ILE A 39 4.01 -15.15 1.66
CA ILE A 39 3.63 -13.78 1.34
C ILE A 39 2.64 -13.30 2.41
N PRO A 40 2.94 -12.18 3.10
CA PRO A 40 2.04 -11.65 4.11
C PRO A 40 0.66 -11.36 3.54
N LYS A 41 -0.40 -11.63 4.31
CA LYS A 41 -1.73 -11.13 3.97
C LYS A 41 -1.74 -9.61 4.10
N PRO A 42 -2.44 -8.86 3.22
CA PRO A 42 -3.31 -9.34 2.13
C PRO A 42 -2.59 -9.54 0.77
N PHE A 43 -1.26 -9.44 0.72
CA PHE A 43 -0.49 -9.51 -0.53
C PHE A 43 -0.59 -10.87 -1.22
N ASP A 44 -0.86 -11.94 -0.48
CA ASP A 44 -1.07 -13.29 -1.01
C ASP A 44 -2.13 -13.34 -2.12
N LYS A 45 -3.19 -12.53 -2.06
CA LYS A 45 -4.21 -12.47 -3.12
C LYS A 45 -3.67 -11.87 -4.42
N LEU A 46 -2.73 -10.93 -4.32
CA LEU A 46 -2.12 -10.30 -5.49
C LEU A 46 -0.93 -11.08 -6.03
N PHE A 47 -0.12 -11.62 -5.13
CA PHE A 47 1.15 -12.22 -5.45
C PHE A 47 1.15 -13.73 -5.23
N GLY A 48 -0.02 -14.34 -5.09
CA GLY A 48 -0.17 -15.75 -4.75
C GLY A 48 0.41 -16.68 -5.81
N ASP A 49 0.10 -16.40 -7.08
CA ASP A 49 0.50 -17.21 -8.22
C ASP A 49 1.05 -16.30 -9.32
N GLU A 50 2.32 -15.92 -9.17
CA GLU A 50 2.98 -14.94 -10.04
C GLU A 50 4.40 -15.38 -10.43
N GLN A 51 4.83 -14.90 -11.60
CA GLN A 51 6.20 -15.02 -12.11
C GLN A 51 6.73 -13.60 -12.27
N ILE A 52 7.67 -13.20 -11.43
CA ILE A 52 8.10 -11.83 -11.27
C ILE A 52 9.55 -11.70 -11.72
N ASN A 53 9.83 -10.70 -12.55
CA ASN A 53 11.20 -10.26 -12.83
C ASN A 53 11.46 -8.94 -12.13
N ILE A 54 12.49 -8.87 -11.29
CA ILE A 54 12.95 -7.64 -10.65
C ILE A 54 14.21 -7.19 -11.38
N ASN A 55 14.08 -6.11 -12.15
CA ASN A 55 15.14 -5.54 -12.98
C ASN A 55 15.80 -4.39 -12.23
N ILE A 56 17.10 -4.48 -12.01
CA ILE A 56 17.86 -3.42 -11.33
C ILE A 56 18.42 -2.46 -12.39
N LYS A 57 17.79 -1.29 -12.56
CA LYS A 57 17.95 -0.36 -13.70
C LYS A 57 19.39 0.01 -14.05
N ASP A 58 20.25 0.10 -13.04
CA ASP A 58 21.64 0.56 -13.19
C ASP A 58 22.63 -0.60 -13.45
N THR A 59 22.10 -1.83 -13.62
CA THR A 59 22.85 -3.07 -13.82
C THR A 59 22.15 -3.94 -14.87
N GLU A 60 22.80 -5.01 -15.33
CA GLU A 60 22.15 -6.04 -16.16
C GLU A 60 21.52 -7.16 -15.31
N LEU A 61 21.50 -7.01 -13.98
CA LEU A 61 21.00 -8.04 -13.07
C LEU A 61 19.47 -8.08 -13.08
N VAL A 62 18.93 -9.29 -13.22
CA VAL A 62 17.49 -9.58 -13.13
C VAL A 62 17.29 -10.70 -12.13
N ILE A 63 16.49 -10.44 -11.10
CA ILE A 63 16.09 -11.47 -10.13
C ILE A 63 14.73 -12.01 -10.56
N GLY A 64 14.68 -13.29 -10.91
CA GLY A 64 13.44 -14.01 -11.17
C GLY A 64 12.88 -14.59 -9.87
N LEU A 65 11.59 -14.42 -9.64
CA LEU A 65 10.89 -14.91 -8.46
C LEU A 65 9.58 -15.58 -8.87
N VAL A 66 9.34 -16.79 -8.38
CA VAL A 66 8.09 -17.52 -8.62
C VAL A 66 7.36 -17.71 -7.30
N THR A 67 6.08 -17.44 -7.32
CA THR A 67 5.18 -17.66 -6.18
C THR A 67 4.06 -18.59 -6.58
N GLU A 68 3.70 -19.48 -5.64
CA GLU A 68 2.54 -20.36 -5.78
C GLU A 68 1.79 -20.44 -4.45
N SER A 69 0.46 -20.30 -4.50
CA SER A 69 -0.41 -20.33 -3.32
C SER A 69 0.03 -19.39 -2.19
N GLY A 70 0.57 -18.23 -2.53
CA GLY A 70 1.04 -17.25 -1.54
C GLY A 70 2.38 -17.58 -0.91
N LYS A 71 3.18 -18.46 -1.51
CA LYS A 71 4.51 -18.84 -1.03
C LYS A 71 5.54 -18.65 -2.13
N VAL A 72 6.74 -18.20 -1.78
CA VAL A 72 7.87 -18.14 -2.71
C VAL A 72 8.35 -19.58 -2.97
N THR A 73 8.31 -20.04 -4.21
CA THR A 73 8.70 -21.40 -4.59
C THR A 73 10.03 -21.47 -5.32
N GLN A 74 10.45 -20.36 -5.93
CA GLN A 74 11.72 -20.28 -6.63
C GLN A 74 12.26 -18.84 -6.59
N VAL A 75 13.55 -18.70 -6.36
CA VAL A 75 14.32 -17.47 -6.61
C VAL A 75 15.48 -17.83 -7.55
N THR A 76 15.76 -16.97 -8.53
CA THR A 76 16.84 -17.17 -9.50
C THR A 76 17.48 -15.84 -9.88
N THR A 77 18.75 -15.87 -10.24
CA THR A 77 19.53 -14.71 -10.71
C THR A 77 19.35 -14.41 -12.20
N THR A 78 18.38 -15.09 -12.82
CA THR A 78 18.04 -14.95 -14.24
C THR A 78 16.57 -14.63 -14.42
N ALA A 79 16.23 -14.00 -15.54
CA ALA A 79 14.84 -13.68 -15.83
C ALA A 79 13.98 -14.95 -16.01
N VAL A 80 12.80 -14.97 -15.40
CA VAL A 80 11.78 -15.97 -15.71
C VAL A 80 11.21 -15.70 -17.10
N THR A 81 10.99 -16.78 -17.87
CA THR A 81 10.70 -16.68 -19.32
C THR A 81 9.30 -16.15 -19.66
N LYS A 82 8.34 -16.24 -18.73
CA LYS A 82 6.97 -15.78 -18.92
C LYS A 82 6.51 -15.01 -17.68
N PRO A 83 7.14 -13.86 -17.39
CA PRO A 83 6.77 -13.07 -16.23
C PRO A 83 5.30 -12.62 -16.37
N SER A 84 4.58 -12.59 -15.25
CA SER A 84 3.31 -11.88 -15.10
C SER A 84 3.52 -10.45 -14.63
N LEU A 85 4.68 -10.14 -14.04
CA LEU A 85 5.05 -8.83 -13.55
C LEU A 85 6.54 -8.56 -13.77
N ASN A 86 6.86 -7.41 -14.34
CA ASN A 86 8.22 -6.85 -14.30
C ASN A 86 8.23 -5.70 -13.31
N ILE A 87 9.16 -5.72 -12.36
CA ILE A 87 9.45 -4.63 -11.43
C ILE A 87 10.78 -4.03 -11.88
N TYR A 88 10.90 -2.70 -11.83
CA TYR A 88 12.11 -1.98 -12.15
C TYR A 88 12.45 -1.04 -11.00
N VAL A 89 13.66 -1.17 -10.48
CA VAL A 89 14.13 -0.46 -9.30
C VAL A 89 15.61 -0.08 -9.49
N SER A 90 16.07 1.03 -8.89
CA SER A 90 17.49 1.40 -8.93
C SER A 90 18.28 0.68 -7.84
N GLU A 91 19.57 0.45 -8.06
CA GLU A 91 20.44 -0.14 -7.04
C GLU A 91 20.51 0.78 -5.80
N ALA A 92 20.55 2.09 -6.02
CA ALA A 92 20.54 3.09 -4.96
C ALA A 92 19.27 2.98 -4.08
N PHE A 93 18.11 2.72 -4.69
CA PHE A 93 16.87 2.55 -3.93
C PHE A 93 16.89 1.27 -3.09
N ILE A 94 17.38 0.16 -3.64
CA ILE A 94 17.55 -1.10 -2.90
C ILE A 94 18.44 -0.84 -1.67
N LYS A 95 19.59 -0.18 -1.84
CA LYS A 95 20.48 0.15 -0.72
C LYS A 95 19.83 1.05 0.34
N LYS A 96 19.01 2.03 -0.07
CA LYS A 96 18.24 2.89 0.85
C LYS A 96 17.18 2.10 1.62
N MET A 97 16.36 1.31 0.92
CA MET A 97 15.30 0.49 1.51
C MET A 97 15.86 -0.55 2.51
N ALA A 98 17.15 -0.88 2.38
CA ALA A 98 17.83 -1.91 3.14
C ALA A 98 18.33 -1.44 4.47
N SER A 99 18.84 -0.22 4.42
CA SER A 99 19.34 0.50 5.57
C SER A 99 18.19 1.13 6.37
N SER A 100 16.97 1.13 5.82
CA SER A 100 15.78 1.64 6.48
C SER A 100 15.31 0.70 7.57
N SER A 101 14.83 1.24 8.70
CA SER A 101 14.13 0.45 9.71
C SER A 101 12.72 0.01 9.28
N ASN A 102 12.14 0.66 8.27
CA ASN A 102 10.80 0.38 7.75
C ASN A 102 10.85 0.31 6.20
N SER A 103 11.23 -0.87 5.69
CA SER A 103 11.33 -1.10 4.24
C SER A 103 9.99 -0.98 3.51
N MET A 104 8.85 -1.21 4.17
CA MET A 104 7.54 -1.11 3.54
C MET A 104 7.13 0.33 3.27
N LEU A 105 7.40 1.24 4.21
CA LEU A 105 7.21 2.67 4.00
C LEU A 105 8.09 3.18 2.85
N PHE A 106 9.36 2.76 2.83
CA PHE A 106 10.26 3.12 1.73
C PHE A 106 9.78 2.56 0.39
N LEU A 107 9.33 1.30 0.34
CA LEU A 107 8.76 0.70 -0.86
C LEU A 107 7.55 1.51 -1.36
N LYS A 108 6.67 1.93 -0.45
CA LYS A 108 5.53 2.79 -0.76
C LYS A 108 5.98 4.11 -1.36
N GLU A 109 6.86 4.83 -0.69
CA GLU A 109 7.41 6.09 -1.18
C GLU A 109 8.08 5.91 -2.55
N GLY A 110 8.83 4.82 -2.74
CA GLY A 110 9.47 4.47 -4.01
C GLY A 110 8.48 4.26 -5.15
N ILE A 111 7.33 3.64 -4.88
CA ILE A 111 6.25 3.47 -5.87
C ILE A 111 5.57 4.81 -6.17
N GLU A 112 5.28 5.63 -5.15
CA GLU A 112 4.64 6.94 -5.29
C GLU A 112 5.52 7.94 -6.07
N THR A 113 6.82 7.94 -5.78
CA THR A 113 7.83 8.77 -6.45
C THR A 113 8.32 8.20 -7.78
N LYS A 114 7.86 7.00 -8.16
CA LYS A 114 8.27 6.25 -9.36
C LYS A 114 9.74 5.85 -9.40
N GLU A 115 10.43 5.82 -8.26
CA GLU A 115 11.74 5.17 -8.14
C GLU A 115 11.61 3.66 -8.38
N VAL A 116 10.49 3.08 -7.90
CA VAL A 116 10.03 1.72 -8.21
C VAL A 116 8.89 1.82 -9.22
N THR A 117 9.06 1.18 -10.37
CA THR A 117 8.03 1.10 -11.42
C THR A 117 7.72 -0.36 -11.71
N TYR A 118 6.50 -0.66 -12.13
CA TYR A 118 6.10 -2.01 -12.48
C TYR A 118 5.34 -2.06 -13.81
N GLU A 119 5.47 -3.17 -14.51
CA GLU A 119 4.77 -3.48 -15.74
C GLU A 119 4.14 -4.87 -15.64
N ALA A 120 2.82 -4.91 -15.65
CA ALA A 120 2.08 -6.17 -15.70
C ALA A 120 2.06 -6.75 -17.12
N VAL A 121 2.35 -8.04 -17.24
CA VAL A 121 2.43 -8.76 -18.51
C VAL A 121 1.20 -9.66 -18.68
N GLY A 122 0.46 -9.47 -19.77
CA GLY A 122 -0.79 -10.18 -20.07
C GLY A 122 -2.06 -9.41 -19.66
N PHE A 123 -3.16 -9.65 -20.38
CA PHE A 123 -4.41 -8.88 -20.23
C PHE A 123 -5.03 -8.95 -18.83
N PHE A 124 -5.20 -10.16 -18.28
CA PHE A 124 -5.78 -10.34 -16.95
C PHE A 124 -4.88 -9.77 -15.84
N LYS A 125 -3.56 -9.81 -16.02
CA LYS A 125 -2.60 -9.26 -15.06
C LYS A 125 -2.58 -7.73 -15.12
N LYS A 126 -2.68 -7.14 -16.31
CA LYS A 126 -2.91 -5.69 -16.46
C LYS A 126 -4.19 -5.23 -15.78
N LEU A 127 -5.26 -6.02 -15.83
CA LEU A 127 -6.48 -5.71 -15.06
C LEU A 127 -6.24 -5.84 -13.55
N LYS A 128 -5.59 -6.91 -13.09
CA LYS A 128 -5.27 -7.16 -11.67
C LYS A 128 -4.39 -6.08 -11.05
N PHE A 129 -3.39 -5.61 -11.78
CA PHE A 129 -2.38 -4.66 -11.29
C PHE A 129 -2.59 -3.22 -11.77
N GLY A 130 -3.44 -2.99 -12.77
CA GLY A 130 -3.76 -1.66 -13.30
C GLY A 130 -4.69 -0.85 -12.40
N VAL A 131 -5.29 -1.47 -11.39
CA VAL A 131 -6.02 -0.78 -10.32
C VAL A 131 -4.99 -0.21 -9.34
N SER A 132 -4.34 0.90 -9.74
CA SER A 132 -3.30 1.58 -8.95
C SER A 132 -3.76 1.92 -7.52
N SER A 133 -5.05 2.13 -7.32
CA SER A 133 -5.67 2.34 -6.01
C SER A 133 -5.55 1.12 -5.07
N PHE A 134 -5.51 -0.10 -5.60
CA PHE A 134 -5.37 -1.29 -4.77
C PHE A 134 -3.98 -1.37 -4.12
N PHE A 135 -2.91 -1.04 -4.85
CA PHE A 135 -1.55 -1.01 -4.30
C PHE A 135 -1.38 0.07 -3.22
N VAL A 136 -1.98 1.23 -3.42
CA VAL A 136 -1.97 2.32 -2.43
C VAL A 136 -2.69 1.90 -1.15
N ASN A 137 -3.87 1.28 -1.27
CA ASN A 137 -4.63 0.75 -0.13
C ASN A 137 -3.86 -0.35 0.63
N LEU A 138 -3.26 -1.26 -0.12
CA LEU A 138 -2.50 -2.37 0.42
C LEU A 138 -1.27 -1.87 1.19
N LEU A 139 -0.53 -0.90 0.65
CA LEU A 139 0.63 -0.32 1.32
C LEU A 139 0.24 0.59 2.49
N ALA A 140 -0.90 1.28 2.40
CA ALA A 140 -1.45 2.07 3.51
C ALA A 140 -1.76 1.21 4.74
N SER A 141 -2.31 0.00 4.53
CA SER A 141 -2.62 -0.94 5.62
C SER A 141 -1.39 -1.43 6.41
N PHE A 142 -0.18 -1.31 5.84
CA PHE A 142 1.08 -1.68 6.50
C PHE A 142 1.71 -0.52 7.27
N GLY A 143 1.49 0.72 6.81
CA GLY A 143 1.99 1.92 7.51
C GLY A 143 1.26 2.20 8.83
N SER A 144 0.09 1.61 9.04
CA SER A 144 -0.72 1.76 10.26
C SER A 144 -0.31 0.81 11.40
N GLU A 145 0.50 -0.22 11.12
CA GLU A 145 0.97 -1.17 12.13
C GLU A 145 2.50 -1.09 12.30
N GLU A 146 3.02 -0.08 13.02
CA GLU A 146 4.40 -0.20 13.50
C GLU A 146 4.63 0.28 14.95
N SER A 147 4.87 -0.73 15.79
CA SER A 147 5.93 -0.81 16.81
C SER A 147 6.12 0.38 17.76
N THR A 148 5.46 0.31 18.92
CA THR A 148 6.01 0.90 20.16
C THR A 148 7.28 0.15 20.55
N VAL A 149 8.43 0.51 19.98
CA VAL A 149 9.73 0.24 20.59
C VAL A 149 9.79 1.13 21.83
N LYS A 150 9.67 0.52 23.01
CA LYS A 150 9.96 1.20 24.28
C LYS A 150 11.43 1.57 24.27
N THR A 151 11.75 2.83 24.03
CA THR A 151 13.05 3.40 24.32
C THR A 151 13.16 3.54 25.84
N GLU A 152 13.57 2.46 26.52
CA GLU A 152 13.97 2.53 27.93
C GLU A 152 15.36 3.17 28.04
N GLY A 153 15.37 4.39 28.57
CA GLY A 153 16.39 4.90 29.49
C GLY A 153 17.85 4.84 29.06
N VAL A 154 18.31 5.82 28.28
CA VAL A 154 19.70 6.30 28.40
C VAL A 154 19.68 7.46 29.41
N GLU A 155 20.18 7.15 30.61
CA GLU A 155 20.37 8.05 31.73
C GLU A 155 21.39 9.14 31.38
N SER A 156 20.96 10.38 31.46
CA SER A 156 21.75 11.58 31.17
C SER A 156 22.77 11.84 32.28
N GLN A 157 24.06 11.92 31.93
CA GLN A 157 25.07 12.60 32.75
C GLN A 157 25.15 14.11 32.43
N PRO A 158 25.70 14.92 33.35
CA PRO A 158 25.45 16.36 33.40
C PRO A 158 26.25 17.17 32.36
N LYS A 159 25.63 18.30 32.00
CA LYS A 159 26.09 19.35 31.08
C LYS A 159 27.45 19.96 31.45
N GLU A 160 28.26 20.21 30.44
CA GLU A 160 29.26 21.28 30.44
C GLU A 160 29.00 22.19 29.24
N ASP A 161 29.02 23.50 29.50
CA ASP A 161 28.52 24.61 28.69
C ASP A 161 29.10 24.69 27.27
N LEU A 162 28.23 24.85 26.26
CA LEU A 162 28.59 25.47 24.97
C LEU A 162 27.36 26.09 24.26
N LYS A 163 27.42 27.43 24.19
CA LYS A 163 26.80 28.42 23.29
C LYS A 163 25.54 28.07 22.47
N GLU A 164 24.55 28.96 22.64
CA GLU A 164 23.26 29.06 21.95
C GLU A 164 23.32 29.19 20.42
N GLU A 165 22.46 28.41 19.76
CA GLU A 165 21.91 28.67 18.41
C GLU A 165 20.37 28.51 18.46
N PRO A 166 19.62 29.13 17.54
CA PRO A 166 18.22 29.49 17.75
C PRO A 166 17.25 28.31 17.69
N LYS A 167 16.30 28.37 18.63
CA LYS A 167 15.23 27.44 18.94
C LYS A 167 14.17 27.42 17.82
N VAL A 168 14.08 26.34 17.04
CA VAL A 168 12.91 26.04 16.22
C VAL A 168 11.89 25.32 17.10
N GLU A 169 10.72 25.92 17.23
CA GLU A 169 9.62 25.47 18.08
C GLU A 169 8.86 24.33 17.38
N GLU A 170 9.26 23.09 17.66
CA GLU A 170 8.53 21.89 17.24
C GLU A 170 7.19 21.79 18.00
N LYS A 171 6.10 22.06 17.28
CA LYS A 171 4.75 21.87 17.74
C LYS A 171 4.43 20.36 17.78
N LYS A 172 4.46 19.78 18.98
CA LYS A 172 3.95 18.43 19.28
C LYS A 172 2.47 18.34 18.91
N THR A 173 2.16 17.54 17.90
CA THR A 173 0.79 17.09 17.63
C THR A 173 0.53 15.85 18.49
N GLU A 174 -0.36 15.98 19.49
CA GLU A 174 -0.92 14.83 20.20
C GLU A 174 -1.80 14.03 19.23
N VAL A 175 -1.31 12.87 18.79
CA VAL A 175 -2.09 11.92 18.02
C VAL A 175 -2.80 11.00 19.00
N VAL A 176 -4.13 11.15 19.05
CA VAL A 176 -5.07 10.36 19.84
C VAL A 176 -4.96 8.89 19.41
N LYS A 177 -4.79 8.02 20.40
CA LYS A 177 -4.42 6.62 20.25
C LYS A 177 -5.60 5.75 20.68
N ASP A 178 -6.51 5.48 19.76
CA ASP A 178 -7.53 4.44 19.87
C ASP A 178 -7.93 4.03 18.45
N ILE A 179 -7.43 2.89 17.97
CA ILE A 179 -7.89 2.27 16.72
C ILE A 179 -8.64 1.01 17.12
N GLN A 180 -9.96 1.13 17.09
CA GLN A 180 -10.89 0.00 17.24
C GLN A 180 -10.85 -0.84 15.96
N GLU A 181 -11.10 -2.15 16.06
CA GLU A 181 -11.36 -3.00 14.89
C GLU A 181 -12.39 -2.32 13.99
N VAL A 182 -11.99 -1.94 12.78
CA VAL A 182 -12.85 -1.21 11.84
C VAL A 182 -14.04 -2.09 11.49
N ASN A 183 -15.20 -1.72 12.03
CA ASN A 183 -16.46 -2.40 11.79
C ASN A 183 -16.91 -2.08 10.35
N ILE A 184 -16.51 -2.93 9.39
CA ILE A 184 -16.81 -2.75 7.96
C ILE A 184 -18.33 -2.66 7.69
N GLU A 185 -19.17 -3.16 8.59
CA GLU A 185 -20.63 -3.04 8.46
C GLU A 185 -21.14 -1.59 8.57
N GLU A 186 -20.37 -0.67 9.16
CA GLU A 186 -20.82 0.71 9.43
C GLU A 186 -20.62 1.66 8.23
N ASN A 187 -19.78 1.30 7.26
CA ASN A 187 -19.43 2.16 6.11
C ASN A 187 -20.21 1.81 4.82
N ILE A 188 -21.40 1.23 4.97
CA ILE A 188 -22.30 0.89 3.86
C ILE A 188 -23.34 2.00 3.69
N VAL A 189 -23.41 2.57 2.48
CA VAL A 189 -24.45 3.52 2.07
C VAL A 189 -25.42 2.82 1.14
N GLU A 190 -26.64 2.65 1.60
CA GLU A 190 -27.72 2.14 0.76
C GLU A 190 -28.31 3.26 -0.10
N MET A 191 -28.36 3.02 -1.40
CA MET A 191 -29.05 3.86 -2.36
C MET A 191 -30.47 3.30 -2.51
N THR A 192 -31.42 3.98 -1.86
CA THR A 192 -32.84 3.59 -1.78
C THR A 192 -33.70 4.49 -2.67
N LYS A 193 -34.99 4.18 -2.85
CA LYS A 193 -35.91 5.03 -3.62
C LYS A 193 -36.07 6.45 -3.04
N ALA A 194 -35.70 6.65 -1.78
CA ALA A 194 -35.75 7.93 -1.08
C ALA A 194 -34.40 8.67 -1.08
N GLY A 195 -33.40 8.20 -1.82
CA GLY A 195 -32.05 8.77 -1.86
C GLY A 195 -31.02 7.90 -1.14
N PHE A 196 -30.01 8.55 -0.56
CA PHE A 196 -28.94 7.88 0.21
C PHE A 196 -29.36 7.61 1.66
N SER A 197 -28.96 6.45 2.19
CA SER A 197 -29.12 6.07 3.59
C SER A 197 -27.82 5.46 4.11
N PRO A 198 -27.10 6.09 5.05
CA PRO A 198 -27.44 7.36 5.71
C PRO A 198 -27.24 8.59 4.80
N LYS A 199 -27.80 9.74 5.19
CA LYS A 199 -27.57 11.05 4.51
C LYS A 199 -26.26 11.72 4.90
N THR A 200 -25.68 11.31 6.01
CA THR A 200 -24.37 11.77 6.49
C THR A 200 -23.63 10.56 7.01
N LEU A 201 -22.38 10.41 6.59
CA LEU A 201 -21.48 9.35 7.02
C LEU A 201 -20.19 10.01 7.52
N LYS A 202 -19.67 9.53 8.65
CA LYS A 202 -18.37 9.92 9.17
C LYS A 202 -17.46 8.71 9.09
N ILE A 203 -16.26 8.89 8.53
CA ILE A 203 -15.27 7.84 8.36
C ILE A 203 -13.88 8.38 8.70
N GLY A 204 -12.96 7.48 9.02
CA GLY A 204 -11.55 7.81 9.19
C GLY A 204 -10.80 7.97 7.87
N VAL A 205 -9.71 8.72 7.87
CA VAL A 205 -8.73 8.70 6.76
C VAL A 205 -8.22 7.27 6.53
N GLY A 206 -8.26 6.82 5.28
CA GLY A 206 -7.88 5.47 4.85
C GLY A 206 -9.06 4.50 4.74
N GLU A 207 -10.26 4.88 5.20
CA GLU A 207 -11.44 4.02 5.10
C GLU A 207 -12.11 4.09 3.72
N SER A 208 -12.78 2.98 3.38
CA SER A 208 -13.63 2.84 2.20
C SER A 208 -15.10 3.02 2.55
N VAL A 209 -15.86 3.60 1.61
CA VAL A 209 -17.33 3.63 1.63
C VAL A 209 -17.86 2.72 0.52
N VAL A 210 -18.78 1.83 0.88
CA VAL A 210 -19.46 0.94 -0.08
C VAL A 210 -20.87 1.44 -0.34
N PHE A 211 -21.14 1.83 -1.57
CA PHE A 211 -22.47 2.21 -2.05
C PHE A 211 -23.18 1.00 -2.61
N LYS A 212 -24.35 0.66 -2.07
CA LYS A 212 -25.15 -0.50 -2.49
C LYS A 212 -26.48 -0.05 -3.07
N ASN A 213 -26.78 -0.44 -4.31
CA ASN A 213 -28.08 -0.12 -4.91
C ASN A 213 -29.16 -1.11 -4.47
N VAL A 214 -30.17 -0.61 -3.76
CA VAL A 214 -31.33 -1.38 -3.28
C VAL A 214 -32.66 -0.83 -3.81
N ARG A 215 -32.64 -0.04 -4.91
CA ARG A 215 -33.83 0.61 -5.48
C ARG A 215 -34.74 -0.31 -6.30
N GLY A 216 -34.34 -1.54 -6.57
CA GLY A 216 -34.98 -2.40 -7.56
C GLY A 216 -34.53 -2.02 -8.98
N LYS A 217 -35.47 -1.90 -9.94
CA LYS A 217 -35.13 -1.75 -11.38
C LYS A 217 -34.42 -0.45 -11.77
N VAL A 218 -34.27 0.51 -10.86
CA VAL A 218 -33.65 1.82 -11.14
C VAL A 218 -32.15 1.71 -10.94
N GLY A 219 -31.38 2.18 -11.93
CA GLY A 219 -29.93 2.26 -11.85
C GLY A 219 -29.45 3.30 -10.82
N ALA A 220 -28.18 3.19 -10.46
CA ALA A 220 -27.48 4.10 -9.58
C ALA A 220 -26.18 4.56 -10.24
N MET A 221 -25.74 5.76 -9.88
CA MET A 221 -24.43 6.30 -10.21
C MET A 221 -24.02 7.24 -9.09
N VAL A 222 -22.80 7.10 -8.59
CA VAL A 222 -22.23 7.91 -7.51
C VAL A 222 -21.32 8.96 -8.14
N ILE A 223 -21.56 10.23 -7.84
CA ILE A 223 -20.75 11.36 -8.35
C ILE A 223 -20.37 12.26 -7.19
N GLY A 224 -19.07 12.32 -6.87
CA GLY A 224 -18.53 13.27 -5.92
C GLY A 224 -18.42 14.68 -6.53
N THR A 225 -18.51 15.69 -5.68
CA THR A 225 -18.39 17.10 -6.08
C THR A 225 -17.14 17.74 -5.48
N ARG A 226 -16.67 18.84 -6.09
CA ARG A 226 -15.54 19.66 -5.61
C ARG A 226 -14.29 18.83 -5.30
N SER A 227 -13.86 18.76 -4.05
CA SER A 227 -12.67 18.03 -3.60
C SER A 227 -12.75 16.53 -3.93
N CYS A 228 -13.97 16.00 -4.08
CA CYS A 228 -14.24 14.62 -4.48
C CYS A 228 -14.58 14.44 -5.96
N ALA A 229 -14.26 15.38 -6.85
CA ALA A 229 -14.62 15.27 -8.27
C ALA A 229 -14.04 14.00 -8.97
N LYS A 230 -13.02 13.37 -8.36
CA LYS A 230 -12.45 12.10 -8.82
C LYS A 230 -13.32 10.88 -8.47
N MET A 231 -14.23 11.00 -7.51
CA MET A 231 -15.18 9.94 -7.15
C MET A 231 -16.30 9.90 -8.18
N LYS A 232 -16.27 8.89 -9.06
CA LYS A 232 -17.30 8.68 -10.06
C LYS A 232 -17.43 7.20 -10.35
N SER A 233 -18.63 6.65 -10.17
CA SER A 233 -18.92 5.27 -10.56
C SER A 233 -19.37 5.18 -12.02
N GLU A 234 -19.32 3.97 -12.57
CA GLU A 234 -20.16 3.61 -13.72
C GLU A 234 -21.62 3.47 -13.29
N LYS A 235 -22.52 3.16 -14.23
CA LYS A 235 -23.91 2.82 -13.91
C LYS A 235 -23.94 1.43 -13.27
N PHE A 236 -24.60 1.28 -12.13
CA PHE A 236 -24.75 -0.01 -11.45
C PHE A 236 -26.21 -0.26 -11.04
N TYR A 237 -26.62 -1.52 -10.98
CA TYR A 237 -28.01 -1.94 -10.83
C TYR A 237 -28.26 -2.62 -9.47
N ASN A 238 -29.49 -3.10 -9.26
CA ASN A 238 -29.91 -3.68 -7.99
C ASN A 238 -29.00 -4.83 -7.53
N GLY A 239 -28.45 -4.71 -6.32
CA GLY A 239 -27.53 -5.68 -5.76
C GLY A 239 -26.07 -5.43 -6.10
N ASP A 240 -25.77 -4.61 -7.10
CA ASP A 240 -24.40 -4.18 -7.40
C ASP A 240 -23.92 -3.16 -6.35
N THR A 241 -22.61 -3.11 -6.19
CA THR A 241 -21.93 -2.20 -5.26
C THR A 241 -20.84 -1.38 -5.96
N TYR A 242 -20.62 -0.17 -5.47
CA TYR A 242 -19.48 0.67 -5.83
C TYR A 242 -18.70 1.02 -4.56
N GLU A 243 -17.38 0.89 -4.59
CA GLU A 243 -16.52 1.19 -3.44
C GLU A 243 -15.59 2.36 -3.77
N TYR A 244 -15.42 3.27 -2.80
CA TYR A 244 -14.48 4.40 -2.91
C TYR A 244 -13.75 4.62 -1.59
N ALA A 245 -12.42 4.70 -1.65
CA ALA A 245 -11.54 4.94 -0.50
C ALA A 245 -11.12 6.41 -0.41
N PHE A 246 -11.04 6.93 0.82
CA PHE A 246 -10.64 8.30 1.10
C PHE A 246 -9.28 8.34 1.78
N PHE A 247 -8.35 9.16 1.28
CA PHE A 247 -6.95 9.21 1.78
C PHE A 247 -6.52 10.55 2.35
N GLU A 248 -7.40 11.54 2.29
CA GLU A 248 -7.13 12.89 2.80
C GLU A 248 -8.36 13.33 3.61
N PRO A 249 -8.15 14.00 4.76
CA PRO A 249 -9.25 14.53 5.55
C PRO A 249 -9.97 15.62 4.75
N GLN A 250 -11.26 15.42 4.54
CA GLN A 250 -12.09 16.31 3.71
C GLN A 250 -13.58 16.08 3.94
N THR A 251 -14.38 17.11 3.64
CA THR A 251 -15.83 16.95 3.51
C THR A 251 -16.21 16.74 2.06
N CYS A 252 -16.84 15.61 1.79
CA CYS A 252 -17.27 15.19 0.47
C CYS A 252 -18.79 15.32 0.32
N VAL A 253 -19.25 16.03 -0.71
CA VAL A 253 -20.68 16.03 -1.09
C VAL A 253 -20.85 15.14 -2.30
N VAL A 254 -21.72 14.14 -2.16
CA VAL A 254 -22.00 13.10 -3.16
C VAL A 254 -23.39 13.29 -3.72
N VAL A 255 -23.50 13.21 -5.03
CA VAL A 255 -24.75 13.35 -5.78
C VAL A 255 -25.07 12.02 -6.45
N ASP A 256 -26.35 11.69 -6.48
CA ASP A 256 -26.84 10.58 -7.27
C ASP A 256 -26.99 10.96 -8.75
N GLY A 257 -26.26 10.29 -9.64
CA GLY A 257 -26.30 10.58 -11.07
C GLY A 257 -27.63 10.25 -11.76
N PHE A 258 -28.51 9.44 -11.16
CA PHE A 258 -29.87 9.17 -11.66
C PHE A 258 -30.92 10.03 -10.97
N MET A 259 -30.79 10.26 -9.67
CA MET A 259 -31.67 11.11 -8.86
C MET A 259 -30.93 12.38 -8.45
N THR A 260 -30.65 13.28 -9.40
CA THR A 260 -29.72 14.41 -9.21
C THR A 260 -30.08 15.42 -8.11
N THR A 261 -31.30 15.35 -7.57
CA THR A 261 -31.75 16.12 -6.41
C THR A 261 -31.32 15.50 -5.08
N GLU A 262 -30.98 14.21 -5.07
CA GLU A 262 -30.55 13.48 -3.88
C GLU A 262 -29.05 13.62 -3.69
N THR A 263 -28.67 14.02 -2.48
CA THR A 263 -27.28 14.24 -2.08
C THR A 263 -27.01 13.67 -0.70
N MET A 264 -25.76 13.32 -0.43
CA MET A 264 -25.28 12.98 0.91
C MET A 264 -23.95 13.66 1.20
N ARG A 265 -23.59 13.68 2.49
CA ARG A 265 -22.30 14.19 2.97
C ARG A 265 -21.47 13.06 3.57
N ILE A 266 -20.19 13.00 3.22
CA ILE A 266 -19.21 12.12 3.87
C ILE A 266 -18.16 13.03 4.49
N ASP A 267 -18.00 12.96 5.81
CA ASP A 267 -16.95 13.68 6.52
C ASP A 267 -15.81 12.69 6.82
N VAL A 268 -14.63 12.96 6.25
CA VAL A 268 -13.42 12.17 6.44
C VAL A 268 -12.56 12.90 7.47
N GLU A 269 -12.43 12.32 8.65
CA GLU A 269 -11.73 12.89 9.82
C GLU A 269 -10.43 12.11 10.14
#